data_AF-A0A428X6E4-F1
#
_entry.id   AF-A0A428X6E4-F1
#
_cell.length_a   1.000
_cell.length_b   1.000
_cell.length_c   1.000
_cell.angle_alpha   90.00
_cell.angle_beta   90.00
_cell.angle_gamma   90.00
#
_symmetry.space_group_name_H-M   'P 1'
#
loop_
_entity.id
_entity.type
_entity.pdbx_description
1 polymer ?
#
loop_
_entity_poly.entity_id
_entity_poly.type
_entity_poly.pdbx_seq_one_letter_code
_entity_poly.pdbx_strand_id
1 'polypeptide(L)'
;MLPVPVYRSPLSEPGATGGITTTVADESLLRVVSGGVRTGTWLNPATARFPAVVLGQAAAERLGVVSPGTQVWLGGRYFTVVGMLEPVALAPDLDRAALIGAPVATELFGFDGSPTTVYERSADAAVDLRIEISRTKASDPALRQGVVLLNPGGPGGGGLAMPLETRGSELARHFDVIGFDPRGVGRSSALKCERIPDTRPATSRPADAGFTAFAEYARAHEAACRPAGGGIRPFINTANTARDMDVIRAALGESRINYLGYSYGTYLGAVYGSLFPRRLNRSVLDSSVHPSWLWREQAEQQSVANRFNVEQWATWVGRRDRTYHLGKSPVEVRPPPRRWRLSSPPDRFRSPAGGRKTGPATGRTEQLHVPFLHPAGETRPAEARGLSGRRGDPGRRRPRDPVRRRPRDGRGAWRPADFRARQRQARARRHQPLRHRQNRRLPDQRRAATVEVGMRG
;
A
#
# COMPACT_ATOMS: atom_id res chain seq x y z
N MET A 1 -13.87 11.47 -27.91
CA MET A 1 -13.14 12.75 -27.85
C MET A 1 -13.58 13.57 -29.05
N LEU A 2 -13.81 14.88 -28.89
CA LEU A 2 -14.12 15.78 -30.01
C LEU A 2 -12.88 16.60 -30.36
N PRO A 3 -12.58 16.82 -31.66
CA PRO A 3 -11.51 17.70 -32.11
C PRO A 3 -11.91 19.18 -32.00
N VAL A 4 -12.41 19.57 -30.84
CA VAL A 4 -12.94 20.91 -30.56
C VAL A 4 -12.12 21.51 -29.41
N PRO A 5 -11.47 22.66 -29.61
CA PRO A 5 -10.67 23.27 -28.56
C PRO A 5 -11.53 24.01 -27.53
N VAL A 6 -11.01 24.12 -26.30
CA VAL A 6 -11.61 24.86 -25.18
C VAL A 6 -10.65 25.93 -24.69
N TYR A 7 -11.19 27.11 -24.46
CA TYR A 7 -10.46 28.29 -24.02
C TYR A 7 -11.22 29.06 -22.95
N ARG A 8 -10.53 29.99 -22.30
CA ARG A 8 -11.16 30.88 -21.32
C ARG A 8 -12.10 31.88 -22.01
N SER A 9 -11.74 32.37 -23.18
CA SER A 9 -12.49 33.36 -23.95
C SER A 9 -12.10 33.30 -25.44
N PRO A 10 -12.87 33.91 -26.36
CA PRO A 10 -12.49 33.99 -27.78
C PRO A 10 -11.20 34.80 -28.05
N LEU A 11 -10.70 35.53 -27.05
CA LEU A 11 -9.45 36.30 -27.16
C LEU A 11 -8.21 35.48 -26.79
N SER A 12 -8.38 34.21 -26.40
CA SER A 12 -7.27 33.33 -26.07
C SER A 12 -6.49 32.97 -27.34
N GLU A 13 -5.16 32.86 -27.24
CA GLU A 13 -4.32 32.52 -28.40
C GLU A 13 -4.75 31.19 -29.03
N PRO A 14 -4.93 31.14 -30.36
CA PRO A 14 -5.23 29.90 -31.07
C PRO A 14 -4.18 28.82 -30.77
N GLY A 15 -4.61 27.64 -30.31
CA GLY A 15 -3.72 26.54 -29.94
C GLY A 15 -3.28 26.51 -28.47
N ALA A 16 -3.52 27.58 -27.70
CA ALA A 16 -3.25 27.63 -26.26
C ALA A 16 -4.34 26.94 -25.41
N THR A 17 -4.69 25.69 -25.76
CA THR A 17 -5.74 24.91 -25.05
C THR A 17 -5.31 24.46 -23.66
N GLY A 18 -4.02 24.61 -23.32
CA GLY A 18 -3.46 24.11 -22.07
C GLY A 18 -3.54 22.58 -21.95
N GLY A 19 -3.61 21.85 -23.07
CA GLY A 19 -3.75 20.40 -23.07
C GLY A 19 -5.08 19.89 -22.52
N ILE A 20 -6.13 20.73 -22.59
CA ILE A 20 -7.51 20.38 -22.25
C ILE A 20 -8.17 19.77 -23.49
N THR A 21 -8.86 18.65 -23.29
CA THR A 21 -9.57 17.94 -24.36
C THR A 21 -11.08 18.07 -24.20
N THR A 22 -11.80 18.29 -25.30
CA THR A 22 -13.27 18.21 -25.29
C THR A 22 -13.69 16.75 -25.39
N THR A 23 -14.49 16.30 -24.43
CA THR A 23 -14.98 14.93 -24.35
C THR A 23 -16.50 14.92 -24.29
N VAL A 24 -17.14 14.13 -25.15
CA VAL A 24 -18.56 13.82 -25.00
C VAL A 24 -18.72 12.80 -23.90
N ALA A 25 -19.54 13.10 -22.91
CA ALA A 25 -19.79 12.23 -21.78
C ALA A 25 -21.26 11.77 -21.77
N ASP A 26 -21.44 10.47 -21.56
CA ASP A 26 -22.74 9.92 -21.18
C ASP A 26 -23.10 10.35 -19.74
N GLU A 27 -24.38 10.54 -19.45
CA GLU A 27 -24.87 10.94 -18.14
C GLU A 27 -24.48 9.94 -17.04
N SER A 28 -24.33 8.66 -17.38
CA SER A 28 -23.93 7.61 -16.45
C SER A 28 -22.43 7.52 -16.19
N LEU A 29 -21.59 8.21 -16.98
CA LEU A 29 -20.12 8.08 -16.93
C LEU A 29 -19.57 8.29 -15.51
N LEU A 30 -20.02 9.34 -14.82
CA LEU A 30 -19.52 9.69 -13.50
C LEU A 30 -19.76 8.56 -12.47
N ARG A 31 -20.91 7.88 -12.57
CA ARG A 31 -21.23 6.72 -11.74
C ARG A 31 -20.35 5.51 -12.07
N VAL A 32 -20.07 5.28 -13.35
CA VAL A 32 -19.22 4.17 -13.80
C VAL A 32 -17.80 4.32 -13.26
N VAL A 33 -17.22 5.53 -13.34
CA VAL A 33 -15.85 5.79 -12.89
C VAL A 33 -15.72 6.11 -11.39
N SER A 34 -16.82 6.01 -10.63
CA SER A 34 -16.88 6.41 -9.21
C SER A 34 -16.37 7.84 -8.95
N GLY A 35 -16.63 8.76 -9.89
CA GLY A 35 -16.21 10.15 -9.77
C GLY A 35 -17.14 10.97 -8.89
N GLY A 36 -16.61 12.05 -8.31
CA GLY A 36 -17.36 13.03 -7.52
C GLY A 36 -17.37 14.40 -8.20
N VAL A 37 -18.43 15.19 -7.96
CA VAL A 37 -18.46 16.62 -8.31
C VAL A 37 -18.02 17.42 -7.09
N ARG A 38 -16.90 18.13 -7.21
CA ARG A 38 -16.36 18.98 -6.14
C ARG A 38 -17.28 20.18 -5.87
N THR A 39 -17.79 20.80 -6.93
CA THR A 39 -18.67 21.97 -6.88
C THR A 39 -19.61 22.00 -8.09
N GLY A 40 -20.87 22.39 -7.88
CA GLY A 40 -21.89 22.42 -8.94
C GLY A 40 -22.58 21.07 -9.15
N THR A 41 -22.95 20.76 -10.39
CA THR A 41 -23.70 19.54 -10.73
C THR A 41 -23.06 18.79 -11.90
N TRP A 42 -23.30 17.47 -11.95
CA TRP A 42 -23.01 16.66 -13.13
C TRP A 42 -24.02 16.94 -14.25
N LEU A 43 -23.70 16.49 -15.47
CA LEU A 43 -24.62 16.50 -16.60
C LEU A 43 -25.86 15.63 -16.28
N ASN A 44 -27.01 16.07 -16.78
CA ASN A 44 -28.31 15.41 -16.63
C ASN A 44 -29.16 15.66 -17.89
N PRO A 45 -30.36 15.06 -18.04
CA PRO A 45 -31.14 15.14 -19.27
C PRO A 45 -31.47 16.56 -19.73
N ALA A 46 -31.53 17.52 -18.81
CA ALA A 46 -31.75 18.93 -19.14
C ALA A 46 -30.43 19.59 -19.60
N THR A 47 -29.40 19.56 -18.75
CA THR A 47 -28.13 20.24 -19.01
C THR A 47 -27.35 19.66 -20.19
N ALA A 48 -27.50 18.37 -20.49
CA ALA A 48 -26.84 17.71 -21.62
C ALA A 48 -27.31 18.21 -23.01
N ARG A 49 -28.44 18.92 -23.06
CA ARG A 49 -29.02 19.49 -24.30
C ARG A 49 -28.67 20.95 -24.53
N PHE A 50 -28.16 21.64 -23.51
CA PHE A 50 -27.77 23.05 -23.61
C PHE A 50 -26.24 23.17 -23.71
N PRO A 51 -25.71 24.35 -24.12
CA PRO A 51 -24.29 24.67 -24.03
C PRO A 51 -23.79 24.72 -22.56
N ALA A 52 -23.75 23.55 -21.91
CA ALA A 52 -23.30 23.33 -20.56
C ALA A 52 -22.07 22.41 -20.57
N VAL A 53 -21.13 22.67 -19.67
CA VAL A 53 -19.89 21.90 -19.58
C VAL A 53 -19.56 21.58 -18.13
N VAL A 54 -19.05 20.38 -17.90
CA VAL A 54 -18.42 19.99 -16.63
C VAL A 54 -16.91 19.94 -16.85
N LEU A 55 -16.13 20.53 -15.95
CA LEU A 55 -14.67 20.54 -16.06
C LEU A 55 -14.04 19.52 -15.10
N GLY A 56 -13.02 18.80 -15.56
CA GLY A 56 -12.07 18.14 -14.67
C GLY A 56 -11.33 19.14 -13.78
N GLN A 57 -10.71 18.71 -12.68
CA GLN A 57 -10.08 19.65 -11.75
C GLN A 57 -8.92 20.39 -12.43
N ALA A 58 -8.02 19.66 -13.10
CA ALA A 58 -6.91 20.29 -13.81
C ALA A 58 -7.37 21.19 -14.96
N ALA A 59 -8.47 20.84 -15.65
CA ALA A 59 -9.06 21.69 -16.67
C ALA A 59 -9.60 23.01 -16.09
N ALA A 60 -10.31 22.95 -14.95
CA ALA A 60 -10.82 24.12 -14.26
C ALA A 60 -9.69 25.06 -13.78
N GLU A 61 -8.64 24.50 -13.17
CA GLU A 61 -7.47 25.25 -12.72
C GLU A 61 -6.77 25.96 -13.89
N ARG A 62 -6.57 25.27 -15.02
CA ARG A 62 -5.93 25.83 -16.22
C ARG A 62 -6.76 26.93 -16.88
N LEU A 63 -8.09 26.82 -16.85
CA LEU A 63 -8.99 27.84 -17.36
C LEU A 63 -9.22 28.97 -16.35
N GLY A 64 -8.71 28.88 -15.12
CA GLY A 64 -8.97 29.85 -14.06
C GLY A 64 -10.45 29.91 -13.65
N VAL A 65 -11.15 28.77 -13.70
CA VAL A 65 -12.55 28.64 -13.31
C VAL A 65 -12.62 28.14 -11.87
N VAL A 66 -13.22 28.94 -10.99
CA VAL A 66 -13.31 28.64 -9.54
C VAL A 66 -14.73 28.41 -9.03
N SER A 67 -15.75 28.74 -9.84
CA SER A 67 -17.16 28.53 -9.49
C SER A 67 -18.01 28.17 -10.71
N PRO A 68 -19.08 27.35 -10.54
CA PRO A 68 -20.12 27.18 -11.55
C PRO A 68 -20.77 28.50 -11.96
N GLY A 69 -21.40 28.53 -13.13
CA GLY A 69 -21.96 29.72 -13.78
C GLY A 69 -20.95 30.50 -14.62
N THR A 70 -19.65 30.20 -14.47
CA THR A 70 -18.59 30.78 -15.30
C THR A 70 -18.70 30.30 -16.75
N GLN A 71 -18.53 31.19 -17.73
CA GLN A 71 -18.52 30.81 -19.14
C GLN A 71 -17.10 30.44 -19.64
N VAL A 72 -17.02 29.45 -20.52
CA VAL A 72 -15.81 29.07 -21.27
C VAL A 72 -16.13 29.06 -22.77
N TRP A 73 -15.11 29.28 -23.59
CA TRP A 73 -15.26 29.31 -25.04
C TRP A 73 -14.90 27.94 -25.62
N LEU A 74 -15.87 27.23 -26.19
CA LEU A 74 -15.72 25.88 -26.72
C LEU A 74 -16.27 25.85 -28.15
N GLY A 75 -15.42 25.51 -29.11
CA GLY A 75 -15.85 25.32 -30.50
C GLY A 75 -16.56 26.52 -31.14
N GLY A 76 -16.12 27.74 -30.83
CA GLY A 76 -16.68 28.96 -31.43
C GLY A 76 -17.92 29.52 -30.72
N ARG A 77 -18.22 29.06 -29.50
CA ARG A 77 -19.34 29.58 -28.70
C ARG A 77 -19.12 29.46 -27.20
N TYR A 78 -19.92 30.17 -26.43
CA TYR A 78 -19.89 30.07 -24.97
C TYR A 78 -20.64 28.84 -24.46
N PHE A 79 -20.00 28.14 -23.53
CA PHE A 79 -20.58 27.09 -22.70
C PHE A 79 -20.55 27.55 -21.25
N THR A 80 -21.63 27.29 -20.50
CA THR A 80 -21.71 27.60 -19.07
C THR A 80 -21.19 26.42 -18.25
N VAL A 81 -20.23 26.67 -17.36
CA VAL A 81 -19.69 25.64 -16.46
C VAL A 81 -20.74 25.32 -15.41
N VAL A 82 -21.31 24.11 -15.46
CA VAL A 82 -22.34 23.66 -14.51
C VAL A 82 -21.74 22.88 -13.34
N GLY A 83 -20.54 22.33 -13.50
CA GLY A 83 -19.85 21.59 -12.45
C GLY A 83 -18.35 21.48 -12.65
N MET A 84 -17.65 21.16 -11.57
CA MET A 84 -16.23 20.80 -11.56
C MET A 84 -16.02 19.50 -10.79
N LEU A 85 -15.28 18.57 -11.36
CA LEU A 85 -15.04 17.25 -10.77
C LEU A 85 -13.97 17.30 -9.67
N GLU A 86 -14.03 16.32 -8.77
CA GLU A 86 -12.87 15.86 -8.01
C GLU A 86 -11.93 15.03 -8.91
N PRO A 87 -10.65 14.85 -8.56
CA PRO A 87 -9.74 14.00 -9.33
C PRO A 87 -10.27 12.55 -9.38
N VAL A 88 -10.51 12.04 -10.58
CA VAL A 88 -11.09 10.71 -10.80
C VAL A 88 -9.99 9.67 -10.90
N ALA A 89 -9.68 9.00 -9.79
CA ALA A 89 -8.57 8.03 -9.73
C ALA A 89 -8.69 6.86 -10.74
N LEU A 90 -9.91 6.47 -11.11
CA LEU A 90 -10.16 5.38 -12.06
C LEU A 90 -10.09 5.83 -13.53
N ALA A 91 -10.13 7.13 -13.81
CA ALA A 91 -10.09 7.70 -15.16
C ALA A 91 -9.36 9.06 -15.15
N PRO A 92 -8.01 9.07 -15.00
CA PRO A 92 -7.23 10.30 -14.83
C PRO A 92 -7.29 11.27 -16.01
N ASP A 93 -7.61 10.77 -17.20
CA ASP A 93 -7.85 11.56 -18.41
C ASP A 93 -9.04 12.52 -18.28
N LEU A 94 -10.05 12.18 -17.47
CA LEU A 94 -11.19 13.07 -17.20
C LEU A 94 -10.79 14.34 -16.44
N ASP A 95 -9.66 14.33 -15.74
CA ASP A 95 -9.18 15.48 -14.97
C ASP A 95 -8.76 16.67 -15.85
N ARG A 96 -8.35 16.38 -17.09
CA ARG A 96 -7.98 17.38 -18.11
C ARG A 96 -9.07 17.55 -19.17
N ALA A 97 -10.28 17.06 -18.92
CA ALA A 97 -11.36 17.11 -19.89
C ALA A 97 -12.34 18.26 -19.62
N ALA A 98 -12.86 18.83 -20.70
CA ALA A 98 -14.10 19.58 -20.72
C ALA A 98 -15.21 18.65 -21.25
N LEU A 99 -16.17 18.32 -20.39
CA LEU A 99 -17.15 17.26 -20.60
C LEU A 99 -18.49 17.89 -20.99
N ILE A 100 -18.99 17.56 -22.18
CA ILE A 100 -20.28 18.02 -22.70
C ILE A 100 -21.21 16.84 -22.98
N GLY A 101 -22.52 17.06 -22.98
CA GLY A 101 -23.51 16.02 -23.26
C GLY A 101 -23.52 15.59 -24.72
N ALA A 102 -23.92 14.34 -24.98
CA ALA A 102 -24.08 13.84 -26.35
C ALA A 102 -25.09 14.63 -27.20
N PRO A 103 -26.28 15.03 -26.69
CA PRO A 103 -27.23 15.78 -27.50
C PRO A 103 -26.67 17.11 -28.04
N VAL A 104 -26.05 17.92 -27.17
CA VAL A 104 -25.45 19.19 -27.59
C VAL A 104 -24.22 18.97 -28.50
N ALA A 105 -23.47 17.89 -28.30
CA ALA A 105 -22.35 17.53 -29.17
C ALA A 105 -22.82 17.15 -30.59
N THR A 106 -23.92 16.41 -30.71
CA THR A 106 -24.50 16.04 -32.01
C THR A 106 -25.04 17.27 -32.72
N GLU A 107 -25.83 18.09 -32.04
CA GLU A 107 -26.43 19.30 -32.62
C GLU A 107 -25.38 20.30 -33.11
N LEU A 108 -24.32 20.53 -32.30
CA LEU A 108 -23.39 21.64 -32.55
C LEU A 108 -22.10 21.24 -33.25
N PHE A 109 -21.67 19.98 -33.12
CA PHE A 109 -20.37 19.50 -33.61
C PHE A 109 -20.47 18.25 -34.46
N GLY A 110 -21.68 17.79 -34.80
CA GLY A 110 -21.88 16.63 -35.67
C GLY A 110 -21.38 15.32 -35.06
N PHE A 111 -21.39 15.19 -33.73
CA PHE A 111 -21.05 13.93 -33.06
C PHE A 111 -22.00 12.81 -33.51
N ASP A 112 -21.42 11.75 -34.06
CA ASP A 112 -22.10 10.61 -34.70
C ASP A 112 -22.59 9.55 -33.71
N GLY A 113 -22.25 9.69 -32.42
CA GLY A 113 -22.57 8.72 -31.38
C GLY A 113 -21.50 7.65 -31.17
N SER A 114 -20.43 7.63 -31.98
CA SER A 114 -19.38 6.61 -31.89
C SER A 114 -18.50 6.83 -30.66
N PRO A 115 -18.42 5.88 -29.70
CA PRO A 115 -17.56 6.04 -28.54
C PRO A 115 -16.09 5.82 -28.91
N THR A 116 -15.21 6.75 -28.52
CA THR A 116 -13.75 6.57 -28.63
C THR A 116 -13.15 5.86 -27.42
N THR A 117 -13.89 5.80 -26.31
CA THR A 117 -13.46 5.24 -25.03
C THR A 117 -14.68 4.67 -24.32
N VAL A 118 -14.63 3.39 -23.98
CA VAL A 118 -15.72 2.71 -23.26
C VAL A 118 -15.28 2.48 -21.83
N TYR A 119 -16.01 3.09 -20.89
CA TYR A 119 -15.87 2.83 -19.47
C TYR A 119 -16.91 1.79 -19.08
N GLU A 120 -16.45 0.64 -18.60
CA GLU A 120 -17.29 -0.42 -18.09
C GLU A 120 -17.08 -0.56 -16.59
N ARG A 121 -18.18 -0.77 -15.86
CA ARG A 121 -18.16 -1.11 -14.45
C ARG A 121 -19.02 -2.34 -14.26
N SER A 122 -18.38 -3.49 -14.10
CA SER A 122 -19.08 -4.70 -13.73
C SER A 122 -19.74 -4.54 -12.36
N ALA A 123 -20.96 -5.07 -12.19
CA ALA A 123 -21.58 -5.19 -10.89
C ALA A 123 -20.72 -6.11 -10.00
N ASP A 124 -20.60 -5.81 -8.71
CA ASP A 124 -19.87 -6.66 -7.75
C ASP A 124 -20.51 -8.07 -7.57
N ALA A 125 -21.65 -8.33 -8.21
CA ALA A 125 -22.36 -9.60 -8.20
C ALA A 125 -21.84 -10.55 -9.31
N ALA A 126 -21.34 -11.75 -9.06
CA ALA A 126 -20.93 -12.43 -7.84
C ALA A 126 -19.77 -13.34 -8.23
N VAL A 127 -18.54 -12.92 -7.94
CA VAL A 127 -17.46 -13.89 -7.78
C VAL A 127 -17.57 -14.38 -6.35
N ASP A 128 -17.87 -15.65 -6.14
CA ASP A 128 -17.90 -16.24 -4.79
C ASP A 128 -16.47 -16.23 -4.20
N LEU A 129 -16.18 -15.17 -3.44
CA LEU A 129 -14.89 -14.92 -2.82
C LEU A 129 -15.03 -15.05 -1.31
N ARG A 130 -14.33 -16.02 -0.75
CA ARG A 130 -14.19 -16.19 0.69
C ARG A 130 -12.93 -15.48 1.17
N ILE A 131 -13.08 -14.67 2.22
CA ILE A 131 -11.96 -14.07 2.94
C ILE A 131 -11.86 -14.75 4.30
N GLU A 132 -10.75 -15.44 4.53
CA GLU A 132 -10.48 -16.11 5.80
C GLU A 132 -9.89 -15.11 6.80
N ILE A 133 -10.42 -15.13 8.03
CA ILE A 133 -9.90 -14.33 9.14
C ILE A 133 -9.59 -15.21 10.36
N SER A 134 -8.69 -14.72 11.19
CA SER A 134 -8.34 -15.27 12.50
C SER A 134 -8.43 -14.16 13.53
N ARG A 135 -8.82 -14.50 14.76
CA ARG A 135 -9.01 -13.53 15.84
C ARG A 135 -8.42 -14.04 17.14
N THR A 136 -7.61 -13.21 17.78
CA THR A 136 -7.30 -13.33 19.21
C THR A 136 -7.97 -12.16 19.91
N LYS A 137 -8.83 -12.44 20.91
CA LYS A 137 -9.48 -11.38 21.69
C LYS A 137 -8.47 -10.65 22.56
N ALA A 138 -8.73 -9.38 22.85
CA ALA A 138 -8.01 -8.61 23.84
C ALA A 138 -7.94 -9.41 25.15
N SER A 139 -6.74 -9.54 25.73
CA SER A 139 -6.58 -10.29 26.98
C SER A 139 -7.13 -9.54 28.20
N ASP A 140 -7.36 -8.23 28.08
CA ASP A 140 -8.00 -7.39 29.10
C ASP A 140 -9.25 -6.71 28.51
N PRO A 141 -10.43 -7.36 28.59
CA PRO A 141 -11.66 -6.83 28.00
C PRO A 141 -12.08 -5.46 28.54
N ALA A 142 -11.70 -5.14 29.79
CA ALA A 142 -12.01 -3.86 30.42
C ALA A 142 -11.22 -2.68 29.80
N LEU A 143 -10.08 -2.97 29.16
CA LEU A 143 -9.24 -1.98 28.48
C LEU A 143 -9.36 -2.04 26.95
N ARG A 144 -10.34 -2.79 26.42
CA ARG A 144 -10.46 -3.03 24.97
C ARG A 144 -10.73 -1.72 24.21
N GLN A 145 -9.87 -1.43 23.24
CA GLN A 145 -9.90 -0.23 22.38
C GLN A 145 -10.37 -0.51 20.93
N GLY A 146 -10.93 -1.70 20.67
CA GLY A 146 -11.45 -2.12 19.37
C GLY A 146 -10.63 -3.25 18.73
N VAL A 147 -10.66 -3.32 17.40
CA VAL A 147 -9.91 -4.31 16.61
C VAL A 147 -8.66 -3.69 15.97
N VAL A 148 -7.64 -4.52 15.76
CA VAL A 148 -6.48 -4.21 14.91
C VAL A 148 -6.33 -5.26 13.83
N LEU A 149 -6.36 -4.85 12.57
CA LEU A 149 -6.09 -5.72 11.43
C LEU A 149 -4.59 -5.73 11.12
N LEU A 150 -4.04 -6.92 10.95
CA LEU A 150 -2.63 -7.15 10.63
C LEU A 150 -2.46 -7.64 9.19
N ASN A 151 -1.42 -7.16 8.51
CA ASN A 151 -1.00 -7.69 7.22
C ASN A 151 0.54 -7.78 7.11
N PRO A 152 1.10 -8.94 6.74
CA PRO A 152 2.55 -9.14 6.72
C PRO A 152 3.21 -8.59 5.44
N GLY A 153 2.42 -8.23 4.42
CA GLY A 153 2.93 -7.80 3.12
C GLY A 153 3.19 -8.95 2.15
N GLY A 154 4.32 -8.88 1.45
CA GLY A 154 4.61 -9.66 0.25
C GLY A 154 4.59 -8.78 -1.01
N PRO A 155 3.49 -8.70 -1.80
CA PRO A 155 2.19 -9.35 -1.60
C PRO A 155 2.22 -10.88 -1.70
N GLY A 156 1.12 -11.53 -1.30
CA GLY A 156 1.01 -13.00 -1.27
C GLY A 156 1.26 -13.63 0.10
N GLY A 157 1.64 -12.84 1.11
CA GLY A 157 1.76 -13.29 2.49
C GLY A 157 0.40 -13.44 3.18
N GLY A 158 0.15 -14.62 3.78
CA GLY A 158 -1.04 -14.88 4.57
C GLY A 158 -0.92 -14.34 6.00
N GLY A 159 -1.97 -13.69 6.51
CA GLY A 159 -1.97 -13.01 7.80
C GLY A 159 -2.55 -13.83 8.97
N LEU A 160 -3.08 -15.02 8.71
CA LEU A 160 -3.83 -15.80 9.73
C LEU A 160 -3.02 -16.22 10.96
N ALA A 161 -1.69 -16.29 10.87
CA ALA A 161 -0.84 -16.64 12.00
C ALA A 161 -0.51 -15.43 12.91
N MET A 162 -0.61 -14.20 12.41
CA MET A 162 -0.13 -13.00 13.10
C MET A 162 -0.79 -12.75 14.47
N PRO A 163 -2.11 -13.03 14.69
CA PRO A 163 -2.70 -12.90 16.02
C PRO A 163 -2.04 -13.82 17.07
N LEU A 164 -1.53 -14.98 16.66
CA LEU A 164 -0.82 -15.89 17.56
C LEU A 164 0.56 -15.34 17.95
N GLU A 165 1.26 -14.73 16.99
CA GLU A 165 2.60 -14.15 17.15
C GLU A 165 2.61 -12.93 18.08
N THR A 166 1.47 -12.24 18.20
CA THR A 166 1.32 -11.04 19.04
C THR A 166 0.82 -11.34 20.46
N ARG A 167 0.59 -12.61 20.82
CA ARG A 167 0.12 -12.97 22.16
C ARG A 167 1.07 -12.49 23.26
N GLY A 168 0.48 -11.97 24.35
CA GLY A 168 1.24 -11.43 25.47
C GLY A 168 1.89 -10.07 25.21
N SER A 169 1.72 -9.48 24.02
CA SER A 169 2.10 -8.10 23.77
C SER A 169 1.09 -7.11 24.37
N GLU A 170 1.53 -5.87 24.58
CA GLU A 170 0.61 -4.77 24.92
C GLU A 170 -0.46 -4.56 23.84
N LEU A 171 -0.15 -4.79 22.56
CA LEU A 171 -1.15 -4.71 21.49
C LEU A 171 -2.30 -5.70 21.74
N ALA A 172 -1.97 -6.97 22.00
CA ALA A 172 -2.97 -8.02 22.27
C ALA A 172 -3.66 -7.87 23.64
N ARG A 173 -3.15 -7.00 24.52
CA ARG A 173 -3.82 -6.62 25.76
C ARG A 173 -5.01 -5.71 25.51
N HIS A 174 -4.84 -4.70 24.66
CA HIS A 174 -5.83 -3.63 24.45
C HIS A 174 -6.71 -3.83 23.20
N PHE A 175 -6.33 -4.70 22.26
CA PHE A 175 -7.05 -4.88 21.00
C PHE A 175 -7.40 -6.34 20.73
N ASP A 176 -8.55 -6.55 20.09
CA ASP A 176 -8.78 -7.80 19.37
C ASP A 176 -7.88 -7.80 18.13
N VAL A 177 -6.96 -8.75 18.05
CA VAL A 177 -6.00 -8.86 16.96
C VAL A 177 -6.58 -9.74 15.86
N ILE A 178 -6.72 -9.16 14.67
CA ILE A 178 -7.31 -9.79 13.49
C ILE A 178 -6.22 -10.01 12.44
N GLY A 179 -5.98 -11.27 12.11
CA GLY A 179 -5.17 -11.65 10.95
C GLY A 179 -6.11 -12.09 9.83
N PHE A 180 -5.79 -11.77 8.58
CA PHE A 180 -6.59 -12.21 7.44
C PHE A 180 -5.69 -12.61 6.28
N ASP A 181 -6.17 -13.54 5.47
CA ASP A 181 -5.56 -13.82 4.18
C ASP A 181 -6.23 -12.93 3.12
N PRO A 182 -5.48 -12.07 2.39
CA PRO A 182 -6.05 -11.30 1.29
C PRO A 182 -6.75 -12.16 0.25
N ARG A 183 -7.65 -11.57 -0.54
CA ARG A 183 -8.18 -12.24 -1.74
C ARG A 183 -7.02 -12.76 -2.60
N GLY A 184 -7.14 -13.98 -3.11
CA GLY A 184 -6.07 -14.62 -3.88
C GLY A 184 -4.98 -15.28 -3.04
N VAL A 185 -5.04 -15.23 -1.70
CA VAL A 185 -3.97 -15.73 -0.82
C VAL A 185 -4.44 -16.85 0.12
N GLY A 186 -3.57 -17.84 0.32
CA GLY A 186 -3.66 -18.77 1.46
C GLY A 186 -4.98 -19.52 1.55
N ARG A 187 -5.65 -19.38 2.70
CA ARG A 187 -6.94 -20.02 2.97
C ARG A 187 -8.12 -19.23 2.44
N SER A 188 -7.97 -17.97 2.01
CA SER A 188 -9.03 -17.27 1.27
C SER A 188 -9.26 -17.93 -0.10
N SER A 189 -10.14 -17.37 -0.94
CA SER A 189 -10.24 -17.79 -2.34
C SER A 189 -8.92 -17.53 -3.06
N ALA A 190 -8.04 -18.54 -3.05
CA ALA A 190 -6.65 -18.42 -3.47
C ALA A 190 -6.51 -18.44 -4.99
N LEU A 191 -5.67 -17.55 -5.51
CA LEU A 191 -5.26 -17.57 -6.91
C LEU A 191 -4.13 -18.58 -7.04
N LYS A 192 -4.41 -19.71 -7.69
CA LYS A 192 -3.41 -20.73 -8.02
C LYS A 192 -3.16 -20.68 -9.51
N CYS A 193 -1.89 -20.64 -9.91
CA CYS A 193 -1.50 -20.84 -11.30
C CYS A 193 -1.14 -22.30 -11.55
N GLU A 194 -1.27 -22.75 -12.80
CA GLU A 194 -0.71 -24.04 -13.19
C GLU A 194 0.81 -24.03 -13.02
N ARG A 195 1.36 -25.16 -12.56
CA ARG A 195 2.81 -25.31 -12.37
C ARG A 195 3.46 -25.55 -13.72
N ILE A 196 4.47 -24.76 -14.06
CA ILE A 196 5.34 -24.99 -15.22
C ILE A 196 6.72 -25.48 -14.77
N PRO A 197 7.49 -26.16 -15.63
CA PRO A 197 8.91 -26.42 -15.38
C PRO A 197 9.66 -25.12 -15.11
N ASP A 198 10.51 -25.10 -14.09
CA ASP A 198 11.36 -23.93 -13.80
C ASP A 198 12.53 -23.88 -14.78
N THR A 199 12.29 -23.24 -15.93
CA THR A 199 13.31 -22.98 -16.97
C THR A 199 13.92 -21.58 -16.82
N ARG A 200 13.67 -20.89 -15.71
CA ARG A 200 14.21 -19.54 -15.48
C ARG A 200 15.74 -19.58 -15.52
N PRO A 201 16.40 -18.73 -16.31
CA PRO A 201 17.86 -18.70 -16.30
C PRO A 201 18.42 -18.35 -14.91
N ALA A 202 19.47 -19.05 -14.49
CA ALA A 202 20.05 -18.95 -13.15
C ALA A 202 20.86 -17.66 -12.89
N THR A 203 21.19 -16.90 -13.94
CA THR A 203 21.97 -15.67 -13.83
C THR A 203 21.10 -14.46 -13.47
N SER A 204 21.55 -13.66 -12.51
CA SER A 204 20.93 -12.35 -12.23
C SER A 204 21.48 -11.22 -13.12
N ARG A 205 22.43 -11.54 -14.01
CA ARG A 205 23.09 -10.61 -14.95
C ARG A 205 23.25 -11.30 -16.31
N PRO A 206 22.16 -11.49 -17.06
CA PRO A 206 22.25 -12.06 -18.40
C PRO A 206 22.98 -11.11 -19.35
N ALA A 207 23.67 -11.67 -20.34
CA ALA A 207 23.99 -10.95 -21.57
C ALA A 207 22.72 -10.79 -22.41
N ASP A 208 22.73 -9.90 -23.41
CA ASP A 208 21.52 -9.58 -24.19
C ASP A 208 20.87 -10.81 -24.83
N ALA A 209 21.66 -11.77 -25.32
CA ALA A 209 21.19 -13.03 -25.88
C ALA A 209 20.38 -13.89 -24.89
N GLY A 210 20.56 -13.68 -23.58
CA GLY A 210 19.84 -14.40 -22.52
C GLY A 210 18.45 -13.85 -22.21
N PHE A 211 18.10 -12.63 -22.67
CA PHE A 211 16.80 -12.03 -22.37
C PHE A 211 15.63 -12.81 -23.00
N THR A 212 15.84 -13.44 -24.17
CA THR A 212 14.82 -14.26 -24.83
C THR A 212 14.30 -15.37 -23.91
N ALA A 213 15.21 -16.09 -23.24
CA ALA A 213 14.83 -17.17 -22.31
C ALA A 213 14.05 -16.64 -21.08
N PHE A 214 14.39 -15.46 -20.57
CA PHE A 214 13.60 -14.83 -19.50
C PHE A 214 12.19 -14.43 -19.97
N ALA A 215 12.09 -13.88 -21.19
CA ALA A 215 10.81 -13.49 -21.77
C ALA A 215 9.92 -14.71 -22.04
N GLU A 216 10.49 -15.80 -22.56
CA GLU A 216 9.78 -17.07 -22.78
C GLU A 216 9.30 -17.68 -21.47
N TYR A 217 10.16 -17.74 -20.45
CA TYR A 217 9.76 -18.18 -19.11
C TYR A 217 8.60 -17.35 -18.55
N ALA A 218 8.66 -16.02 -18.67
CA ALA A 218 7.61 -15.12 -18.21
C ALA A 218 6.28 -15.33 -18.97
N ARG A 219 6.34 -15.51 -20.30
CA ARG A 219 5.15 -15.81 -21.13
C ARG A 219 4.52 -17.15 -20.76
N ALA A 220 5.34 -18.18 -20.52
CA ALA A 220 4.85 -19.48 -20.09
C ALA A 220 4.16 -19.40 -18.72
N HIS A 221 4.74 -18.66 -17.77
CA HIS A 221 4.12 -18.40 -16.46
C HIS A 221 2.79 -17.67 -16.60
N GLU A 222 2.74 -16.62 -17.43
CA GLU A 222 1.52 -15.86 -17.69
C GLU A 222 0.45 -16.74 -18.34
N ALA A 223 0.81 -17.56 -19.33
CA ALA A 223 -0.10 -18.47 -19.99
C ALA A 223 -0.67 -19.53 -19.02
N ALA A 224 0.15 -20.02 -18.09
CA ALA A 224 -0.26 -20.96 -17.03
C ALA A 224 -1.12 -20.31 -15.93
N CYS A 225 -0.94 -19.01 -15.67
CA CYS A 225 -1.77 -18.25 -14.75
C CYS A 225 -3.10 -17.78 -15.37
N ARG A 226 -3.17 -17.61 -16.70
CA ARG A 226 -4.32 -17.04 -17.40
C ARG A 226 -5.63 -17.86 -17.25
N PRO A 227 -5.66 -19.19 -17.48
CA PRO A 227 -6.88 -19.98 -17.24
C PRO A 227 -7.12 -20.21 -15.75
N ALA A 228 -6.12 -19.97 -14.92
CA ALA A 228 -6.09 -20.39 -13.54
C ALA A 228 -6.74 -19.35 -12.61
N GLY A 229 -7.50 -19.82 -11.62
CA GLY A 229 -8.16 -18.97 -10.64
C GLY A 229 -9.61 -18.63 -10.91
N GLY A 230 -10.34 -19.38 -11.75
CA GLY A 230 -11.81 -19.31 -11.81
C GLY A 230 -12.38 -17.92 -12.07
N GLY A 231 -11.67 -17.09 -12.85
CA GLY A 231 -12.09 -15.72 -13.17
C GLY A 231 -11.79 -14.67 -12.10
N ILE A 232 -11.19 -15.03 -10.95
CA ILE A 232 -10.96 -14.07 -9.86
C ILE A 232 -9.80 -13.11 -10.14
N ARG A 233 -8.90 -13.46 -11.06
CA ARG A 233 -7.62 -12.78 -11.30
C ARG A 233 -7.74 -11.27 -11.56
N PRO A 234 -8.67 -10.76 -12.41
CA PRO A 234 -8.84 -9.32 -12.61
C PRO A 234 -9.19 -8.56 -11.32
N PHE A 235 -9.78 -9.26 -10.35
CA PHE A 235 -10.20 -8.70 -9.07
C PHE A 235 -9.14 -8.80 -7.97
N ILE A 236 -8.00 -9.46 -8.23
CA ILE A 236 -6.86 -9.54 -7.30
C ILE A 236 -6.01 -8.27 -7.44
N ASN A 237 -6.44 -7.22 -6.75
CA ASN A 237 -5.73 -5.94 -6.69
C ASN A 237 -5.87 -5.30 -5.29
N THR A 238 -5.01 -4.31 -5.01
CA THR A 238 -4.93 -3.66 -3.69
C THR A 238 -6.23 -2.93 -3.32
N ALA A 239 -6.86 -2.23 -4.27
CA ALA A 239 -8.10 -1.48 -3.99
C ALA A 239 -9.22 -2.41 -3.55
N ASN A 240 -9.34 -3.56 -4.19
CA ASN A 240 -10.31 -4.58 -3.84
C ASN A 240 -9.97 -5.29 -2.52
N THR A 241 -8.69 -5.55 -2.24
CA THR A 241 -8.26 -6.04 -0.91
C THR A 241 -8.60 -5.04 0.20
N ALA A 242 -8.49 -3.73 -0.05
CA ALA A 242 -8.92 -2.70 0.90
C ALA A 242 -10.45 -2.70 1.10
N ARG A 243 -11.24 -2.99 0.06
CA ARG A 243 -12.69 -3.20 0.22
C ARG A 243 -13.01 -4.41 1.11
N ASP A 244 -12.24 -5.50 0.99
CA ASP A 244 -12.40 -6.66 1.89
C ASP A 244 -12.14 -6.30 3.35
N MET A 245 -11.12 -5.46 3.61
CA MET A 245 -10.86 -4.96 4.96
C MET A 245 -12.07 -4.20 5.53
N ASP A 246 -12.84 -3.49 4.69
CA ASP A 246 -14.05 -2.80 5.14
C ASP A 246 -15.24 -3.75 5.36
N VAL A 247 -15.32 -4.83 4.58
CA VAL A 247 -16.27 -5.93 4.83
C VAL A 247 -15.94 -6.63 6.15
N ILE A 248 -14.66 -6.94 6.40
CA ILE A 248 -14.20 -7.51 7.69
C ILE A 248 -14.59 -6.58 8.85
N ARG A 249 -14.33 -5.27 8.73
CA ARG A 249 -14.75 -4.28 9.73
C ARG A 249 -16.25 -4.39 10.02
N ALA A 250 -17.07 -4.34 8.97
CA ALA A 250 -18.52 -4.39 9.11
C ALA A 250 -19.00 -5.70 9.74
N ALA A 251 -18.44 -6.84 9.32
CA ALA A 251 -18.76 -8.17 9.86
C ALA A 251 -18.35 -8.33 11.33
N LEU A 252 -17.31 -7.62 11.77
CA LEU A 252 -16.91 -7.57 13.18
C LEU A 252 -17.75 -6.59 14.02
N GLY A 253 -18.67 -5.84 13.40
CA GLY A 253 -19.52 -4.85 14.08
C GLY A 253 -18.78 -3.57 14.46
N GLU A 254 -17.62 -3.29 13.87
CA GLU A 254 -16.77 -2.18 14.26
C GLU A 254 -17.06 -0.92 13.43
N SER A 255 -17.18 0.24 14.06
CA SER A 255 -17.37 1.51 13.33
C SER A 255 -16.08 1.95 12.62
N ARG A 256 -14.92 1.63 13.21
CA ARG A 256 -13.59 1.92 12.68
C ARG A 256 -12.62 0.79 13.02
N ILE A 257 -11.58 0.61 12.22
CA ILE A 257 -10.48 -0.32 12.51
C ILE A 257 -9.20 0.41 12.86
N ASN A 258 -8.34 -0.27 13.62
CA ASN A 258 -6.92 0.04 13.68
C ASN A 258 -6.16 -0.90 12.73
N TYR A 259 -4.98 -0.49 12.27
CA TYR A 259 -4.23 -1.24 11.26
C TYR A 259 -2.73 -1.28 11.55
N LEU A 260 -2.10 -2.43 11.35
CA LEU A 260 -0.65 -2.58 11.35
C LEU A 260 -0.24 -3.40 10.13
N GLY A 261 0.42 -2.72 9.19
CA GLY A 261 0.88 -3.30 7.94
C GLY A 261 2.39 -3.27 7.83
N TYR A 262 2.96 -4.34 7.31
CA TYR A 262 4.38 -4.47 7.04
C TYR A 262 4.62 -4.56 5.53
N SER A 263 5.73 -3.98 5.03
CA SER A 263 6.14 -4.12 3.64
C SER A 263 5.00 -3.73 2.67
N TYR A 264 4.60 -4.58 1.71
CA TYR A 264 3.42 -4.32 0.85
C TYR A 264 2.15 -3.93 1.65
N GLY A 265 1.97 -4.47 2.86
CA GLY A 265 0.88 -4.12 3.76
C GLY A 265 0.84 -2.62 4.09
N THR A 266 1.97 -1.90 4.03
CA THR A 266 1.95 -0.43 4.21
C THR A 266 1.21 0.27 3.08
N TYR A 267 1.42 -0.19 1.84
CA TYR A 267 0.71 0.34 0.68
C TYR A 267 -0.78 0.01 0.77
N LEU A 268 -1.12 -1.23 1.15
CA LEU A 268 -2.50 -1.62 1.41
C LEU A 268 -3.19 -0.74 2.47
N GLY A 269 -2.51 -0.48 3.60
CA GLY A 269 -3.01 0.42 4.64
C GLY A 269 -3.25 1.85 4.14
N ALA A 270 -2.35 2.37 3.31
CA ALA A 270 -2.52 3.68 2.68
C ALA A 270 -3.74 3.71 1.73
N VAL A 271 -3.92 2.67 0.90
CA VAL A 271 -5.09 2.55 0.01
C VAL A 271 -6.39 2.47 0.82
N TYR A 272 -6.43 1.71 1.92
CA TYR A 272 -7.60 1.65 2.80
C TYR A 272 -7.92 3.02 3.40
N GLY A 273 -6.90 3.74 3.90
CA GLY A 273 -7.06 5.08 4.45
C GLY A 273 -7.60 6.09 3.43
N SER A 274 -7.20 5.97 2.17
CA SER A 274 -7.71 6.83 1.08
C SER A 274 -9.14 6.50 0.67
N LEU A 275 -9.50 5.21 0.59
CA LEU A 275 -10.86 4.79 0.19
C LEU A 275 -11.88 4.97 1.32
N PHE A 276 -11.46 4.79 2.57
CA PHE A 276 -12.34 4.80 3.74
C PHE A 276 -11.79 5.70 4.88
N PRO A 277 -11.53 6.99 4.63
CA PRO A 277 -10.83 7.88 5.57
C PRO A 277 -11.55 8.03 6.92
N ARG A 278 -12.88 7.86 6.94
CA ARG A 278 -13.70 7.93 8.17
C ARG A 278 -13.78 6.60 8.94
N ARG A 279 -13.26 5.51 8.38
CA ARG A 279 -13.33 4.13 8.91
C ARG A 279 -11.97 3.60 9.38
N LEU A 280 -10.87 4.32 9.11
CA LEU A 280 -9.56 4.06 9.69
C LEU A 280 -9.33 4.95 10.91
N ASN A 281 -8.96 4.35 12.06
CA ASN A 281 -8.69 5.08 13.30
C ASN A 281 -7.19 5.37 13.46
N ARG A 282 -6.42 4.34 13.83
CA ARG A 282 -4.96 4.42 13.99
C ARG A 282 -4.30 3.43 13.05
N SER A 283 -3.20 3.83 12.44
CA SER A 283 -2.41 2.95 11.59
C SER A 283 -0.91 3.04 11.92
N VAL A 284 -0.24 1.91 11.80
CA VAL A 284 1.22 1.81 11.78
C VAL A 284 1.61 1.14 10.47
N LEU A 285 2.50 1.80 9.74
CA LEU A 285 3.03 1.35 8.46
C LEU A 285 4.53 1.14 8.65
N ASP A 286 4.96 -0.12 8.80
CA ASP A 286 6.36 -0.48 9.05
C ASP A 286 7.03 -0.96 7.76
N SER A 287 8.21 -0.40 7.47
CA SER A 287 8.98 -0.64 6.25
C SER A 287 8.22 -0.23 4.99
N SER A 288 7.81 1.04 4.97
CA SER A 288 6.87 1.61 4.00
C SER A 288 7.30 1.51 2.55
N VAL A 289 6.41 0.94 1.74
CA VAL A 289 6.41 1.07 0.28
C VAL A 289 5.91 2.46 -0.11
N HIS A 290 6.67 3.16 -0.93
CA HIS A 290 6.28 4.47 -1.42
C HIS A 290 5.11 4.35 -2.41
N PRO A 291 4.03 5.16 -2.30
CA PRO A 291 2.83 4.99 -3.11
C PRO A 291 3.04 5.09 -4.63
N SER A 292 4.08 5.83 -5.07
CA SER A 292 4.42 5.98 -6.49
C SER A 292 5.51 5.03 -6.99
N TRP A 293 6.04 4.14 -6.14
CA TRP A 293 7.21 3.31 -6.49
C TRP A 293 6.87 1.83 -6.65
N LEU A 294 5.63 1.44 -6.89
CA LEU A 294 5.30 0.02 -6.96
C LEU A 294 6.10 -0.73 -8.04
N TRP A 295 6.47 -1.97 -7.71
CA TRP A 295 7.12 -2.93 -8.60
C TRP A 295 8.53 -2.53 -9.04
N ARG A 296 8.68 -2.01 -10.26
CA ARG A 296 9.99 -1.78 -10.89
C ARG A 296 10.80 -0.75 -10.13
N GLU A 297 10.19 0.40 -9.83
CA GLU A 297 10.86 1.48 -9.10
C GLU A 297 11.25 1.05 -7.68
N GLN A 298 10.38 0.34 -6.96
CA GLN A 298 10.69 -0.22 -5.64
C GLN A 298 11.91 -1.13 -5.72
N ALA A 299 12.02 -1.97 -6.75
CA ALA A 299 13.16 -2.86 -6.94
C ALA A 299 14.46 -2.09 -7.22
N GLU A 300 14.40 -1.01 -8.01
CA GLU A 300 15.55 -0.13 -8.24
C GLU A 300 16.01 0.55 -6.95
N GLN A 301 15.10 1.14 -6.18
CA GLN A 301 15.43 1.79 -4.91
C GLN A 301 15.94 0.81 -3.86
N GLN A 302 15.36 -0.40 -3.79
CA GLN A 302 15.90 -1.47 -2.95
C GLN A 302 17.30 -1.89 -3.35
N SER A 303 17.64 -1.91 -4.64
CA SER A 303 19.00 -2.22 -5.11
C SER A 303 20.03 -1.23 -4.57
N VAL A 304 19.69 0.07 -4.56
CA VAL A 304 20.53 1.12 -3.96
C VAL A 304 20.72 0.89 -2.45
N ALA A 305 19.62 0.65 -1.72
CA ALA A 305 19.68 0.39 -0.28
C ALA A 305 20.43 -0.91 0.07
N ASN A 306 20.25 -1.97 -0.71
CA ASN A 306 20.94 -3.24 -0.55
C ASN A 306 22.44 -3.08 -0.76
N ARG A 307 22.86 -2.32 -1.79
CA ARG A 307 24.26 -2.00 -2.00
C ARG A 307 24.84 -1.28 -0.79
N PHE A 308 24.15 -0.26 -0.29
CA PHE A 308 24.58 0.47 0.91
C PHE A 308 24.72 -0.47 2.12
N ASN A 309 23.73 -1.33 2.39
CA ASN A 309 23.79 -2.29 3.50
C ASN A 309 24.97 -3.27 3.36
N VAL A 310 25.24 -3.75 2.14
CA VAL A 310 26.37 -4.63 1.84
C VAL A 310 27.71 -3.90 2.03
N GLU A 311 27.80 -2.61 1.74
CA GLU A 311 28.98 -1.77 2.03
C GLU A 311 29.25 -1.64 3.54
N GLN A 312 28.18 -1.41 4.31
CA GLN A 312 28.27 -1.33 5.77
C GLN A 312 28.65 -2.67 6.39
N TRP A 313 28.03 -3.75 5.93
CA TRP A 313 28.37 -5.11 6.34
C TRP A 313 29.84 -5.44 6.02
N ALA A 314 30.30 -5.18 4.80
CA ALA A 314 31.68 -5.46 4.40
C ALA A 314 32.69 -4.69 5.25
N THR A 315 32.38 -3.44 5.60
CA THR A 315 33.18 -2.63 6.53
C THR A 315 33.22 -3.24 7.92
N TRP A 316 32.08 -3.68 8.43
CA TRP A 316 31.98 -4.28 9.75
C TRP A 316 32.70 -5.62 9.85
N VAL A 317 32.60 -6.45 8.80
CA VAL A 317 33.28 -7.74 8.68
C VAL A 317 34.78 -7.56 8.50
N GLY A 318 35.22 -6.58 7.69
CA GLY A 318 36.63 -6.34 7.44
C GLY A 318 37.42 -6.03 8.72
N ARG A 319 36.79 -5.29 9.65
CA ARG A 319 37.35 -5.03 11.00
C ARG A 319 37.47 -6.28 11.88
N ARG A 320 36.90 -7.41 11.44
CA ARG A 320 36.80 -8.69 12.16
C ARG A 320 37.34 -9.85 11.33
N ASP A 321 38.30 -9.57 10.44
CA ASP A 321 38.96 -10.59 9.62
C ASP A 321 39.55 -11.75 10.44
N ARG A 322 40.05 -11.48 11.65
CA ARG A 322 40.54 -12.53 12.56
C ARG A 322 39.47 -13.56 12.95
N THR A 323 38.19 -13.21 12.85
CA THR A 323 37.05 -14.09 13.14
C THR A 323 36.47 -14.68 11.87
N TYR A 324 36.28 -13.88 10.83
CA TYR A 324 35.54 -14.28 9.63
C TYR A 324 36.42 -14.69 8.45
N HIS A 325 37.69 -14.26 8.41
CA HIS A 325 38.66 -14.55 7.35
C HIS A 325 38.16 -14.21 5.94
N LEU A 326 37.45 -13.08 5.82
CA LEU A 326 36.88 -12.59 4.56
C LEU A 326 37.68 -11.43 3.95
N GLY A 327 38.78 -11.02 4.56
CA GLY A 327 39.56 -9.83 4.18
C GLY A 327 39.50 -8.74 5.23
N LYS A 328 40.52 -7.89 5.29
CA LYS A 328 40.73 -6.85 6.31
C LYS A 328 40.09 -5.51 5.94
N SER A 329 39.56 -5.38 4.72
CA SER A 329 38.97 -4.15 4.21
C SER A 329 37.65 -4.43 3.46
N PRO A 330 36.75 -3.44 3.32
CA PRO A 330 35.51 -3.62 2.56
C PRO A 330 35.75 -4.07 1.12
N VAL A 331 36.86 -3.64 0.50
CA VAL A 331 37.25 -3.99 -0.86
C VAL A 331 37.70 -5.46 -0.94
N GLU A 332 38.45 -5.93 0.06
CA GLU A 332 38.87 -7.33 0.14
C GLU A 332 37.69 -8.27 0.42
N VAL A 333 36.74 -7.84 1.25
CA VAL A 333 35.49 -8.58 1.53
C VAL A 333 34.55 -8.63 0.33
N ARG A 334 34.60 -7.61 -0.54
CA ARG A 334 33.79 -7.54 -1.76
C ARG A 334 34.69 -7.36 -2.99
N PRO A 335 35.49 -8.38 -3.33
CA PRO A 335 36.33 -8.27 -4.50
C PRO A 335 35.44 -8.15 -5.75
N PRO A 336 35.96 -7.56 -6.85
CA PRO A 336 35.20 -7.41 -8.08
C PRO A 336 34.67 -8.75 -8.60
N PRO A 337 33.58 -8.78 -9.41
CA PRO A 337 32.82 -9.98 -9.77
C PRO A 337 33.65 -11.15 -10.32
N ARG A 338 34.81 -10.88 -10.94
CA ARG A 338 35.73 -11.92 -11.44
C ARG A 338 36.27 -12.83 -10.34
N ARG A 339 36.28 -12.40 -9.08
CA ARG A 339 36.77 -13.14 -7.90
C ARG A 339 35.68 -13.88 -7.11
N TRP A 340 34.40 -13.63 -7.38
CA TRP A 340 33.26 -14.34 -6.76
C TRP A 340 32.91 -15.65 -7.48
N ARG A 341 33.83 -16.25 -8.24
CA ARG A 341 33.74 -17.70 -8.47
C ARG A 341 33.91 -18.32 -7.09
N LEU A 342 32.80 -18.69 -6.48
CA LEU A 342 32.75 -19.57 -5.32
C LEU A 342 33.67 -20.74 -5.64
N SER A 343 34.90 -20.67 -5.16
CA SER A 343 35.70 -21.85 -4.92
C SER A 343 34.83 -22.67 -3.98
N SER A 344 34.56 -23.92 -4.33
CA SER A 344 33.81 -24.86 -3.50
C SER A 344 34.24 -24.68 -2.03
N PRO A 345 33.30 -24.66 -1.07
CA PRO A 345 33.67 -24.49 0.33
C PRO A 345 34.72 -25.56 0.69
N PRO A 346 35.80 -25.21 1.40
CA PRO A 346 36.71 -26.23 1.90
C PRO A 346 35.91 -27.18 2.81
N ASP A 347 36.17 -28.49 2.69
CA ASP A 347 35.49 -29.63 3.35
C ASP A 347 35.45 -29.60 4.90
N ARG A 348 35.67 -28.46 5.55
CA ARG A 348 35.89 -28.37 7.01
C ARG A 348 34.67 -27.94 7.83
N PHE A 349 33.47 -27.84 7.25
CA PHE A 349 32.24 -27.68 8.04
C PHE A 349 31.52 -29.03 8.23
N ARG A 350 32.11 -29.92 9.05
CA ARG A 350 31.36 -31.03 9.66
C ARG A 350 30.62 -30.49 10.87
N SER A 351 29.29 -30.41 10.78
CA SER A 351 28.42 -30.16 11.94
C SER A 351 28.58 -31.29 12.97
N PRO A 352 28.79 -31.00 14.28
CA PRO A 352 28.61 -32.00 15.31
C PRO A 352 27.11 -32.22 15.47
N ALA A 353 26.64 -33.40 15.08
CA ALA A 353 25.34 -33.90 15.50
C ALA A 353 25.37 -34.17 17.02
N GLY A 354 24.36 -33.68 17.76
CA GLY A 354 24.08 -34.10 19.13
C GLY A 354 24.26 -33.02 20.19
N GLY A 355 23.17 -32.31 20.54
CA GLY A 355 23.13 -31.42 21.69
C GLY A 355 21.70 -31.03 22.05
N ARG A 356 21.22 -31.49 23.21
CA ARG A 356 19.85 -31.34 23.74
C ARG A 356 19.43 -29.87 23.86
N LYS A 357 18.19 -29.57 23.49
CA LYS A 357 17.54 -28.28 23.75
C LYS A 357 17.14 -28.16 25.23
N THR A 358 17.84 -27.33 25.98
CA THR A 358 17.35 -26.72 27.23
C THR A 358 17.19 -25.21 26.97
N GLY A 359 15.98 -24.66 27.17
CA GLY A 359 15.72 -23.22 27.05
C GLY A 359 16.11 -22.44 28.33
N PRO A 360 15.54 -21.25 28.56
CA PRO A 360 15.38 -20.11 27.66
C PRO A 360 16.35 -18.98 28.07
N ALA A 361 17.04 -18.35 27.13
CA ALA A 361 17.88 -17.18 27.40
C ALA A 361 17.35 -15.97 26.63
N THR A 362 16.88 -15.00 27.39
CA THR A 362 16.70 -13.60 27.00
C THR A 362 17.98 -13.06 26.37
N GLY A 363 17.93 -12.81 25.07
CA GLY A 363 18.99 -12.13 24.34
C GLY A 363 18.35 -11.49 23.12
N ARG A 364 18.57 -10.19 22.95
CA ARG A 364 18.16 -9.43 21.77
C ARG A 364 18.68 -10.13 20.52
N THR A 365 17.81 -10.82 19.81
CA THR A 365 18.05 -11.28 18.45
C THR A 365 17.69 -10.16 17.49
N GLU A 366 18.68 -9.40 17.05
CA GLU A 366 18.69 -8.88 15.68
C GLU A 366 18.81 -10.11 14.78
N GLN A 367 17.66 -10.72 14.45
CA GLN A 367 17.59 -11.69 13.38
C GLN A 367 17.67 -10.90 12.08
N LEU A 368 18.86 -10.87 11.50
CA LEU A 368 19.07 -10.57 10.09
C LEU A 368 18.43 -11.71 9.28
N HIS A 369 17.11 -11.68 9.13
CA HIS A 369 16.41 -12.52 8.18
C HIS A 369 16.65 -11.91 6.80
N VAL A 370 17.54 -12.51 6.02
CA VAL A 370 17.57 -12.34 4.58
C VAL A 370 16.75 -13.47 3.97
N PRO A 371 15.52 -13.24 3.48
CA PRO A 371 14.95 -14.14 2.50
C PRO A 371 14.61 -13.37 1.23
N PHE A 372 15.40 -13.59 0.18
CA PHE A 372 14.88 -13.76 -1.17
C PHE A 372 15.75 -14.81 -1.87
N LEU A 373 15.56 -16.05 -1.44
CA LEU A 373 15.77 -17.24 -2.26
C LEU A 373 14.43 -17.95 -2.27
N HIS A 374 13.91 -18.20 -3.48
CA HIS A 374 12.62 -18.81 -3.75
C HIS A 374 12.43 -20.17 -3.04
N PRO A 375 11.18 -20.60 -2.81
CA PRO A 375 10.89 -21.90 -2.22
C PRO A 375 11.20 -23.00 -3.23
N ALA A 376 12.27 -23.75 -2.98
CA ALA A 376 12.45 -25.08 -3.54
C ALA A 376 11.94 -26.12 -2.54
N GLY A 377 11.09 -27.04 -3.00
CA GLY A 377 10.87 -28.35 -2.39
C GLY A 377 9.74 -28.46 -1.38
N GLU A 378 8.62 -29.03 -1.83
CA GLU A 378 7.66 -29.72 -0.96
C GLU A 378 8.35 -30.90 -0.25
N THR A 379 8.36 -30.89 1.09
CA THR A 379 8.57 -32.11 1.87
C THR A 379 7.25 -32.88 1.94
N ARG A 380 7.26 -34.12 1.44
CA ARG A 380 6.17 -35.11 1.56
C ARG A 380 5.71 -35.24 3.02
N PRO A 381 4.40 -35.29 3.32
CA PRO A 381 3.93 -35.75 4.62
C PRO A 381 4.03 -37.27 4.70
N ALA A 382 4.79 -37.77 5.69
CA ALA A 382 4.72 -39.15 6.11
C ALA A 382 3.35 -39.43 6.75
N GLU A 383 2.78 -40.57 6.39
CA GLU A 383 1.53 -41.11 6.93
C GLU A 383 1.58 -41.22 8.46
N ALA A 384 0.62 -40.62 9.16
CA ALA A 384 0.34 -40.94 10.55
C ALA A 384 -0.90 -41.85 10.61
N ARG A 385 -0.65 -43.15 10.74
CA ARG A 385 -1.67 -44.15 11.11
C ARG A 385 -2.23 -43.81 12.49
N GLY A 386 -3.55 -43.92 12.61
CA GLY A 386 -4.27 -43.66 13.85
C GLY A 386 -3.96 -44.65 14.96
N LEU A 387 -4.05 -44.19 16.20
CA LEU A 387 -4.36 -45.03 17.36
C LEU A 387 -5.28 -44.26 18.31
N SER A 388 -6.29 -45.00 18.74
CA SER A 388 -7.43 -44.63 19.56
C SER A 388 -7.09 -44.62 21.06
N GLY A 389 -7.83 -43.79 21.81
CA GLY A 389 -8.31 -44.06 23.16
C GLY A 389 -7.33 -43.99 24.33
N ARG A 390 -7.55 -43.04 25.26
CA ARG A 390 -8.17 -43.31 26.59
C ARG A 390 -8.15 -42.05 27.48
N ARG A 391 -9.23 -41.91 28.25
CA ARG A 391 -9.44 -40.94 29.34
C ARG A 391 -8.53 -41.23 30.54
N GLY A 392 -8.14 -40.20 31.28
CA GLY A 392 -7.50 -40.28 32.60
C GLY A 392 -7.37 -38.91 33.27
N ASP A 393 -7.93 -38.82 34.47
CA ASP A 393 -8.18 -37.65 35.36
C ASP A 393 -6.91 -37.00 35.96
N PRO A 394 -6.94 -35.75 36.51
CA PRO A 394 -5.75 -34.99 36.90
C PRO A 394 -5.38 -35.14 38.39
N GLY A 395 -4.10 -35.43 38.66
CA GLY A 395 -3.55 -35.54 40.03
C GLY A 395 -2.36 -34.60 40.28
N ARG A 396 -2.61 -33.58 41.10
CA ARG A 396 -1.72 -32.83 42.03
C ARG A 396 -0.19 -32.95 41.87
N ARG A 397 0.49 -31.80 41.69
CA ARG A 397 1.85 -31.56 42.25
C ARG A 397 2.01 -30.14 42.80
N ARG A 398 2.62 -30.08 43.99
CA ARG A 398 2.89 -28.91 44.87
C ARG A 398 4.04 -28.01 44.35
N PRO A 399 4.13 -26.74 44.80
CA PRO A 399 5.10 -25.76 44.30
C PRO A 399 6.48 -25.89 44.97
N ARG A 400 7.53 -25.48 44.25
CA ARG A 400 8.91 -25.33 44.76
C ARG A 400 9.22 -23.86 45.03
N ASP A 401 9.82 -23.59 46.20
CA ASP A 401 10.29 -22.29 46.67
C ASP A 401 11.45 -21.70 45.84
N PRO A 402 11.63 -20.36 45.82
CA PRO A 402 12.63 -19.68 45.01
C PRO A 402 13.98 -19.50 45.73
N VAL A 403 15.07 -19.82 45.04
CA VAL A 403 16.45 -19.57 45.48
C VAL A 403 16.80 -18.09 45.30
N ARG A 404 17.18 -17.44 46.40
CA ARG A 404 17.80 -16.10 46.47
C ARG A 404 19.11 -16.08 45.66
N ARG A 405 19.29 -15.07 44.79
CA ARG A 405 20.61 -14.66 44.29
C ARG A 405 20.86 -13.18 44.65
N ARG A 406 22.00 -12.93 45.30
CA ARG A 406 22.53 -11.60 45.68
C ARG A 406 23.00 -10.81 44.45
N PRO A 407 23.04 -9.46 44.51
CA PRO A 407 23.42 -8.61 43.39
C PRO A 407 24.94 -8.49 43.26
N ARG A 408 25.43 -8.36 42.02
CA ARG A 408 26.79 -7.89 41.71
C ARG A 408 26.67 -6.57 40.97
N ASP A 409 27.36 -5.58 41.51
CA ASP A 409 27.47 -4.21 41.01
C ASP A 409 28.25 -4.09 39.70
N GLY A 410 27.81 -3.15 38.87
CA GLY A 410 28.67 -2.15 38.24
C GLY A 410 29.40 -2.52 36.94
N ARG A 411 28.84 -2.08 35.80
CA ARG A 411 29.28 -0.85 35.08
C ARG A 411 28.90 -0.92 33.60
N GLY A 412 28.23 0.13 33.10
CA GLY A 412 28.05 0.38 31.66
C GLY A 412 26.61 0.37 31.12
N ALA A 413 25.66 1.04 31.77
CA ALA A 413 24.34 1.29 31.20
C ALA A 413 24.19 2.77 30.78
N TRP A 414 23.93 2.97 29.49
CA TRP A 414 23.55 4.22 28.84
C TRP A 414 22.34 4.86 29.54
N ARG A 415 22.41 6.14 29.93
CA ARG A 415 21.33 6.83 30.65
C ARG A 415 20.38 7.56 29.67
N PRO A 416 19.05 7.53 29.86
CA PRO A 416 18.05 8.17 28.98
C PRO A 416 18.10 9.71 28.87
N ALA A 417 19.00 10.38 29.60
CA ALA A 417 19.08 11.84 29.62
C ALA A 417 19.73 12.44 28.35
N ASP A 418 20.57 11.67 27.64
CA ASP A 418 21.34 12.16 26.49
C ASP A 418 20.50 12.36 25.22
N PHE A 419 19.30 11.76 25.15
CA PHE A 419 18.41 11.90 24.00
C PHE A 419 17.64 13.24 24.01
N ARG A 420 17.27 13.74 25.20
CA ARG A 420 16.53 15.02 25.33
C ARG A 420 17.42 16.25 25.11
N ALA A 421 18.71 16.16 25.43
CA ALA A 421 19.67 17.24 25.18
C ALA A 421 19.96 17.43 23.67
N ARG A 422 20.07 16.33 22.91
CA ARG A 422 20.32 16.38 21.46
C ARG A 422 19.11 16.87 20.64
N GLN A 423 17.87 16.59 21.08
CA GLN A 423 16.67 17.14 20.43
C GLN A 423 16.51 18.66 20.63
N ARG A 424 16.97 19.22 21.76
CA ARG A 424 16.92 20.67 22.00
C ARG A 424 17.92 21.45 21.14
N GLN A 425 19.13 20.92 20.93
CA GLN A 425 20.11 21.53 20.02
C GLN A 425 19.69 21.50 18.55
N ALA A 426 18.92 20.50 18.12
CA ALA A 426 18.39 20.42 16.75
C ALA A 426 17.24 21.42 16.49
N ARG A 427 16.46 21.78 17.52
CA ARG A 427 15.39 22.80 17.41
C ARG A 427 15.91 24.24 17.45
N ALA A 428 17.03 24.49 18.12
CA ALA A 428 17.63 25.84 18.20
C ALA A 428 18.30 26.31 16.89
N ARG A 429 18.59 25.41 15.94
CA ARG A 429 19.23 25.75 14.66
C ARG A 429 18.26 26.02 13.50
N ARG A 430 16.94 26.04 13.72
CA ARG A 430 15.92 26.24 12.66
C ARG A 430 15.15 27.57 12.70
N HIS A 431 15.52 28.51 13.57
CA HIS A 431 14.88 29.83 13.61
C HIS A 431 15.91 30.97 13.55
N GLN A 432 16.24 31.38 12.32
CA GLN A 432 16.61 32.76 12.00
C GLN A 432 15.51 33.33 11.10
N PRO A 433 14.82 34.42 11.47
CA PRO A 433 13.87 35.09 10.59
C PRO A 433 14.57 36.18 9.77
N LEU A 434 14.36 36.15 8.45
CA LEU A 434 14.64 37.26 7.55
C LEU A 434 13.72 38.44 7.89
N ARG A 435 14.30 39.61 8.16
CA ARG A 435 13.61 40.89 8.32
C ARG A 435 13.70 41.70 7.02
N HIS A 436 12.55 42.19 6.54
CA HIS A 436 12.30 43.50 5.88
C HIS A 436 10.90 43.44 5.21
N ARG A 437 10.05 44.47 5.14
CA ARG A 437 9.92 45.81 5.74
C ARG A 437 8.45 46.23 5.48
N GLN A 438 7.92 47.08 6.35
CA GLN A 438 6.52 47.53 6.42
C GLN A 438 6.00 48.29 5.19
N ASN A 439 4.67 48.25 4.98
CA ASN A 439 3.89 49.50 4.85
C ASN A 439 2.37 49.35 5.18
N ARG A 440 1.96 50.11 6.23
CA ARG A 440 0.71 50.90 6.49
C ARG A 440 -0.70 50.31 6.21
N ARG A 441 -1.54 50.09 7.26
CA ARG A 441 -2.63 50.97 7.86
C ARG A 441 -3.88 51.06 6.96
N LEU A 442 -5.17 50.89 7.32
CA LEU A 442 -6.05 50.92 8.53
C LEU A 442 -7.46 50.33 8.08
N PRO A 443 -8.60 50.40 8.81
CA PRO A 443 -8.97 49.78 10.09
C PRO A 443 -10.35 49.03 10.11
N ASP A 444 -10.48 48.11 11.07
CA ASP A 444 -11.59 47.87 12.03
C ASP A 444 -13.08 48.02 11.63
N GLN A 445 -13.87 46.91 11.69
CA GLN A 445 -15.29 46.91 12.11
C GLN A 445 -15.73 45.55 12.72
N ARG A 446 -15.93 45.56 14.05
CA ARG A 446 -17.07 45.08 14.89
C ARG A 446 -17.86 43.77 14.57
N ARG A 447 -17.87 42.90 15.60
CA ARG A 447 -18.99 42.22 16.33
C ARG A 447 -20.15 41.52 15.58
N ALA A 448 -20.39 40.25 15.96
CA ALA A 448 -21.66 39.61 16.41
C ALA A 448 -21.65 38.11 16.00
N ALA A 449 -21.65 37.15 16.93
CA ALA A 449 -22.76 36.58 17.71
C ALA A 449 -23.36 35.29 17.10
N THR A 450 -23.51 34.31 17.99
CA THR A 450 -24.05 32.94 17.93
C THR A 450 -25.43 32.79 17.29
N VAL A 451 -25.69 31.67 16.57
CA VAL A 451 -27.00 30.99 16.53
C VAL A 451 -26.80 29.47 16.36
N GLU A 452 -27.24 28.71 17.36
CA GLU A 452 -27.64 27.29 17.26
C GLU A 452 -29.04 27.20 16.65
N VAL A 453 -29.29 26.22 15.76
CA VAL A 453 -30.62 25.64 15.56
C VAL A 453 -30.47 24.15 15.29
N GLY A 454 -31.07 23.33 16.15
CA GLY A 454 -31.43 21.95 15.86
C GLY A 454 -32.94 21.84 15.64
N MET A 455 -33.35 20.93 14.75
CA MET A 455 -34.63 20.18 14.71
C MET A 455 -34.34 18.98 13.77
N ARG A 456 -34.28 17.72 14.22
CA ARG A 456 -35.41 16.79 14.47
C ARG A 456 -36.58 16.93 13.49
N GLY A 457 -36.63 15.94 12.60
CA GLY A 457 -37.75 15.45 11.80
C GLY A 457 -37.37 14.06 11.35
#